data_AF-A0A381X0K1-F1
#
_entry.id   AF-A0A381X0K1-F1
#
_cell.length_a   1.000
_cell.length_b   1.000
_cell.length_c   1.000
_cell.angle_alpha   90.00
_cell.angle_beta   90.00
_cell.angle_gamma   90.00
#
_symmetry.space_group_name_H-M   'P 1'
#
loop_
_entity.id
_entity.type
_entity.pdbx_description
1 polymer ?
#
loop_
_entity_poly.entity_id
_entity_poly.type
_entity_poly.pdbx_seq_one_letter_code
_entity_poly.pdbx_strand_id
1 'polypeptide(L)'
;MINRSAPVSVQHNSNKLNRFFLYHPLKHWFITAGLLIALALVCGVQGAAAHGVAQDDAAFFLTNSGPAIGPFMYLGAKHMFTGYDHLLFLLGVLFFLYRLRDVVVYVSLFTLGHSLTLLAGVLWGIQANPFVVDAIIGLSVVYKAFDNMDGFRRYLGFQPNTKYAVLTFGLFHGFGLATTLQEYTLSQAGLLTNMLSFNVGIELGQIFALTGVLIGLAYWRTREGFLKHAFVTNAALMVGGFILMGYQIVGFFVNAS
;
A
#
# COMPACT_ATOMS: atom_id res chain seq x y z
N MET A 1 20.90 26.99 10.57
CA MET A 1 21.73 25.77 10.67
C MET A 1 21.12 24.67 9.81
N ILE A 2 21.83 24.22 8.76
CA ILE A 2 21.33 23.25 7.78
C ILE A 2 21.55 21.84 8.35
N ASN A 3 20.47 21.15 8.74
CA ASN A 3 20.50 19.77 9.22
C ASN A 3 20.89 18.82 8.06
N ARG A 4 22.05 18.13 8.19
CA ARG A 4 22.67 17.25 7.18
C ARG A 4 22.18 15.79 7.22
N SER A 5 20.92 15.55 7.54
CA SER A 5 20.38 14.18 7.70
C SER A 5 19.61 13.64 6.49
N ALA A 6 19.35 14.45 5.46
CA ALA A 6 18.69 13.99 4.23
C ALA A 6 19.73 13.68 3.14
N PRO A 7 19.63 12.53 2.43
CA PRO A 7 20.53 12.23 1.32
C PRO A 7 20.47 13.31 0.24
N VAL A 8 21.61 13.67 -0.36
CA VAL A 8 21.79 14.80 -1.30
C VAL A 8 20.74 14.85 -2.43
N SER A 9 20.24 13.69 -2.86
CA SER A 9 19.18 13.60 -3.88
C SER A 9 17.81 14.14 -3.42
N VAL A 10 17.50 14.05 -2.13
CA VAL A 10 16.26 14.58 -1.51
C VAL A 10 16.37 16.10 -1.33
N GLN A 11 17.53 16.61 -0.91
CA GLN A 11 17.76 18.05 -0.76
C GLN A 11 17.71 18.80 -2.10
N HIS A 12 18.30 18.25 -3.17
CA HIS A 12 18.31 18.89 -4.48
C HIS A 12 16.91 19.05 -5.09
N ASN A 13 15.99 18.11 -4.81
CA ASN A 13 14.63 18.16 -5.36
C ASN A 13 13.66 18.98 -4.51
N SER A 14 13.84 19.04 -3.19
CA SER A 14 13.05 19.91 -2.30
C SER A 14 13.13 21.39 -2.71
N ASN A 15 14.30 21.84 -3.19
CA ASN A 15 14.48 23.20 -3.69
C ASN A 15 13.77 23.46 -5.04
N LYS A 16 13.63 22.44 -5.90
CA LYS A 16 12.85 22.56 -7.16
C LYS A 16 11.35 22.51 -6.91
N LEU A 17 10.87 21.62 -6.02
CA LEU A 17 9.47 21.61 -5.58
C LEU A 17 9.09 22.93 -4.90
N ASN A 18 9.91 23.44 -3.98
CA ASN A 18 9.66 24.72 -3.31
C ASN A 18 9.56 25.89 -4.28
N ARG A 19 10.41 25.95 -5.32
CA ARG A 19 10.31 26.98 -6.38
C ARG A 19 9.08 26.78 -7.28
N PHE A 20 8.64 25.55 -7.52
CA PHE A 20 7.44 25.26 -8.31
C PHE A 20 6.16 25.78 -7.63
N PHE A 21 6.03 25.65 -6.31
CA PHE A 21 4.86 26.12 -5.56
C PHE A 21 4.76 27.64 -5.40
N LEU A 22 5.88 28.35 -5.48
CA LEU A 22 5.92 29.80 -5.26
C LEU A 22 5.43 30.63 -6.46
N TYR A 23 5.26 30.05 -7.66
CA TYR A 23 5.18 30.84 -8.91
C TYR A 23 4.05 30.50 -9.92
N HIS A 24 3.13 29.57 -9.68
CA HIS A 24 2.13 29.21 -10.71
C HIS A 24 0.64 29.43 -10.33
N PRO A 25 -0.14 30.21 -11.12
CA PRO A 25 -1.56 30.50 -10.87
C PRO A 25 -2.54 29.40 -11.32
N LEU A 26 -2.07 28.19 -11.67
CA LEU A 26 -2.89 27.06 -12.17
C LEU A 26 -3.68 26.34 -11.08
N LYS A 27 -3.91 26.98 -9.92
CA LYS A 27 -4.41 26.37 -8.68
C LYS A 27 -5.78 25.70 -8.83
N HIS A 28 -6.65 26.18 -9.72
CA HIS A 28 -8.05 25.75 -9.78
C HIS A 28 -8.28 24.49 -10.64
N TRP A 29 -7.60 24.36 -11.78
CA TRP A 29 -7.78 23.21 -12.69
C TRP A 29 -7.27 21.87 -12.13
N PHE A 30 -6.23 21.91 -11.30
CA PHE A 30 -5.70 20.70 -10.66
C PHE A 30 -6.57 20.24 -9.49
N ILE A 31 -7.19 21.17 -8.77
CA ILE A 31 -8.16 20.85 -7.71
C ILE A 31 -9.40 20.22 -8.33
N THR A 32 -9.91 20.75 -9.45
CA THR A 32 -11.09 20.18 -10.13
C THR A 32 -10.81 18.83 -10.75
N ALA A 33 -9.65 18.61 -11.40
CA ALA A 33 -9.29 17.29 -11.92
C ALA A 33 -9.09 16.24 -10.81
N GLY A 34 -8.45 16.62 -9.69
CA GLY A 34 -8.31 15.76 -8.52
C GLY A 34 -9.66 15.41 -7.88
N LEU A 35 -10.58 16.39 -7.80
CA LEU A 35 -11.95 16.18 -7.32
C LEU A 35 -12.76 15.29 -8.26
N LEU A 36 -12.57 15.38 -9.57
CA LEU A 36 -13.28 14.53 -10.54
C LEU A 36 -12.77 13.08 -10.50
N ILE A 37 -11.47 12.86 -10.31
CA ILE A 37 -10.91 11.51 -10.09
C ILE A 37 -11.39 10.95 -8.76
N ALA A 38 -11.39 11.76 -7.70
CA ALA A 38 -11.94 11.39 -6.40
C ALA A 38 -13.42 11.02 -6.49
N LEU A 39 -14.22 11.83 -7.19
CA LEU A 39 -15.64 11.58 -7.42
C LEU A 39 -15.87 10.31 -8.24
N ALA A 40 -15.08 10.07 -9.29
CA ALA A 40 -15.14 8.85 -10.07
C ALA A 40 -14.78 7.60 -9.24
N LEU A 41 -13.80 7.71 -8.33
CA LEU A 41 -13.45 6.65 -7.40
C LEU A 41 -14.55 6.41 -6.35
N VAL A 42 -15.17 7.47 -5.81
CA VAL A 42 -16.32 7.34 -4.89
C VAL A 42 -17.53 6.71 -5.57
N CYS A 43 -17.84 7.11 -6.81
CA CYS A 43 -19.00 6.59 -7.55
C CYS A 43 -18.80 5.17 -8.09
N GLY A 44 -17.56 4.67 -8.17
CA GLY A 44 -17.24 3.32 -8.64
C GLY A 44 -17.23 2.24 -7.53
N VAL A 45 -17.29 2.63 -6.26
CA VAL A 45 -17.23 1.71 -5.12
C VAL A 45 -18.65 1.22 -4.81
N GLN A 46 -19.02 0.06 -5.36
CA GLN A 46 -20.27 -0.62 -5.06
C GLN A 46 -20.06 -1.65 -3.93
N GLY A 47 -20.75 -1.46 -2.80
CA GLY A 47 -20.93 -2.47 -1.73
C GLY A 47 -19.78 -2.58 -0.73
N ALA A 48 -20.04 -2.28 0.55
CA ALA A 48 -19.07 -2.17 1.66
C ALA A 48 -18.40 -3.50 2.04
N ALA A 49 -17.64 -4.07 1.11
CA ALA A 49 -16.84 -5.25 1.31
C ALA A 49 -15.43 -4.85 1.76
N ALA A 50 -14.98 -5.43 2.88
CA ALA A 50 -13.56 -5.46 3.24
C ALA A 50 -12.75 -6.12 2.11
N HIS A 51 -11.50 -5.71 1.92
CA HIS A 51 -10.68 -6.28 0.87
C HIS A 51 -10.29 -7.72 1.23
N GLY A 52 -10.91 -8.69 0.56
CA GLY A 52 -10.70 -10.10 0.80
C GLY A 52 -10.05 -10.84 -0.37
N VAL A 53 -9.74 -12.11 -0.13
CA VAL A 53 -9.39 -13.06 -1.18
C VAL A 53 -10.61 -13.28 -2.08
N ALA A 54 -10.43 -13.37 -3.41
CA ALA A 54 -11.56 -13.52 -4.34
C ALA A 54 -12.39 -14.77 -4.03
N GLN A 55 -13.71 -14.72 -4.22
CA GLN A 55 -14.64 -15.83 -3.88
C GLN A 55 -14.25 -17.16 -4.53
N ASP A 56 -13.68 -17.14 -5.74
CA ASP A 56 -13.21 -18.35 -6.43
C ASP A 56 -11.99 -18.98 -5.74
N ASP A 57 -11.15 -18.17 -5.11
CA ASP A 57 -9.95 -18.62 -4.40
C ASP A 57 -10.32 -19.19 -3.01
N ALA A 58 -11.38 -18.67 -2.38
CA ALA A 58 -11.92 -19.18 -1.12
C ALA A 58 -12.30 -20.67 -1.19
N ALA A 59 -12.88 -21.11 -2.31
CA ALA A 59 -13.26 -22.51 -2.53
C ALA A 59 -12.05 -23.46 -2.52
N PHE A 60 -10.88 -22.98 -2.94
CA PHE A 60 -9.64 -23.75 -2.88
C PHE A 60 -9.17 -23.99 -1.44
N PHE A 61 -9.25 -22.97 -0.58
CA PHE A 61 -8.88 -23.12 0.84
C PHE A 61 -9.77 -24.13 1.57
N LEU A 62 -11.05 -24.19 1.22
CA LEU A 62 -12.04 -25.09 1.82
C LEU A 62 -11.91 -26.55 1.35
N THR A 63 -11.38 -26.78 0.14
CA THR A 63 -11.28 -28.13 -0.44
C THR A 63 -9.90 -28.75 -0.29
N ASN A 64 -8.86 -27.94 -0.08
CA ASN A 64 -7.49 -28.42 0.05
C ASN A 64 -7.23 -29.11 1.40
N SER A 65 -6.89 -30.40 1.33
CA SER A 65 -6.58 -31.24 2.50
C SER A 65 -5.10 -31.63 2.49
N GLY A 66 -4.20 -30.72 2.90
CA GLY A 66 -2.77 -31.01 3.02
C GLY A 66 -1.84 -29.94 2.45
N PRO A 67 -0.52 -30.23 2.37
CA PRO A 67 0.48 -29.32 1.78
C PRO A 67 0.29 -29.18 0.27
N ALA A 68 0.17 -27.94 -0.22
CA ALA A 68 -0.03 -27.59 -1.62
C ALA A 68 0.82 -26.37 -2.01
N ILE A 69 2.13 -26.60 -2.20
CA ILE A 69 3.13 -25.53 -2.42
C ILE A 69 2.79 -24.65 -3.63
N GLY A 70 2.64 -25.26 -4.82
CA GLY A 70 2.40 -24.52 -6.06
C GLY A 70 1.13 -23.67 -6.05
N PRO A 71 -0.04 -24.24 -5.66
CA PRO A 71 -1.28 -23.48 -5.55
C PRO A 71 -1.21 -22.32 -4.56
N PHE A 72 -0.65 -22.51 -3.36
CA PHE A 72 -0.53 -21.42 -2.40
C PHE A 72 0.47 -20.35 -2.85
N MET A 73 1.57 -20.72 -3.51
CA MET A 73 2.47 -19.75 -4.16
C MET A 73 1.73 -18.92 -5.22
N TYR A 74 0.90 -19.56 -6.06
CA TYR A 74 0.10 -18.85 -7.07
C TYR A 74 -0.92 -17.91 -6.42
N LEU A 75 -1.63 -18.37 -5.38
CA LEU A 75 -2.60 -17.57 -4.64
C LEU A 75 -1.94 -16.36 -3.98
N GLY A 76 -0.76 -16.53 -3.38
CA GLY A 76 0.01 -15.41 -2.81
C GLY A 76 0.41 -14.39 -3.87
N ALA A 77 0.89 -14.86 -5.03
CA ALA A 77 1.23 -13.98 -6.15
C ALA A 77 -0.01 -13.24 -6.69
N LYS A 78 -1.13 -13.95 -6.88
CA LYS A 78 -2.40 -13.40 -7.35
C LYS A 78 -2.92 -12.32 -6.38
N HIS A 79 -2.91 -12.60 -5.07
CA HIS A 79 -3.29 -11.64 -4.04
C HIS A 79 -2.50 -10.33 -4.17
N MET A 80 -1.18 -10.41 -4.39
CA MET A 80 -0.35 -9.22 -4.57
C MET A 80 -0.75 -8.38 -5.80
N PHE A 81 -1.23 -9.01 -6.89
CA PHE A 81 -1.68 -8.29 -8.09
C PHE A 81 -3.11 -7.78 -8.00
N THR A 82 -4.00 -8.48 -7.28
CA THR A 82 -5.40 -8.06 -7.10
C THR A 82 -5.59 -7.09 -5.93
N GLY A 83 -4.62 -7.03 -5.02
CA GLY A 83 -4.56 -6.08 -3.91
C GLY A 83 -4.22 -4.67 -4.39
N TYR A 84 -5.26 -3.88 -4.71
CA TYR A 84 -5.07 -2.49 -5.12
C TYR A 84 -4.36 -1.66 -4.04
N ASP A 85 -4.59 -1.96 -2.77
CA ASP A 85 -3.91 -1.35 -1.61
C ASP A 85 -2.38 -1.53 -1.68
N HIS A 86 -1.91 -2.74 -1.99
CA HIS A 86 -0.49 -3.06 -2.12
C HIS A 86 0.14 -2.35 -3.33
N LEU A 87 -0.55 -2.33 -4.47
CA LEU A 87 -0.07 -1.63 -5.68
C LEU A 87 -0.04 -0.10 -5.50
N LEU A 88 -1.05 0.47 -4.86
CA LEU A 88 -1.11 1.91 -4.57
C LEU A 88 -0.05 2.31 -3.54
N PHE A 89 0.17 1.48 -2.51
CA PHE A 89 1.25 1.69 -1.55
C PHE A 89 2.61 1.61 -2.24
N LEU A 90 2.85 0.60 -3.07
CA LEU A 90 4.08 0.43 -3.83
C LEU A 90 4.33 1.63 -4.75
N LEU A 91 3.30 2.08 -5.48
CA LEU A 91 3.38 3.29 -6.31
C LEU A 91 3.74 4.53 -5.49
N GLY A 92 3.12 4.70 -4.32
CA GLY A 92 3.43 5.76 -3.37
C GLY A 92 4.89 5.69 -2.92
N VAL A 93 5.37 4.54 -2.46
CA VAL A 93 6.75 4.36 -2.00
C VAL A 93 7.76 4.71 -3.11
N LEU A 94 7.51 4.31 -4.35
CA LEU A 94 8.48 4.42 -5.44
C LEU A 94 8.57 5.82 -6.07
N PHE A 95 7.57 6.68 -5.87
CA PHE A 95 7.48 7.97 -6.57
C PHE A 95 8.74 8.84 -6.43
N PHE A 96 9.28 8.92 -5.20
CA PHE A 96 10.45 9.74 -4.86
C PHE A 96 11.71 8.94 -4.51
N LEU A 97 11.63 7.61 -4.55
CA LEU A 97 12.82 6.77 -4.41
C LEU A 97 13.54 6.68 -5.76
N TYR A 98 14.69 7.34 -5.82
CA TYR A 98 15.59 7.28 -6.98
C TYR A 98 16.70 6.24 -6.80
N ARG A 99 17.00 5.85 -5.56
CA ARG A 99 18.07 4.90 -5.24
C ARG A 99 17.47 3.50 -5.08
N LEU A 100 17.89 2.57 -5.93
CA LEU A 100 17.47 1.16 -5.86
C LEU A 100 17.73 0.55 -4.46
N ARG A 101 18.82 0.95 -3.79
CA ARG A 101 19.10 0.52 -2.41
C ARG A 101 17.97 0.88 -1.45
N ASP A 102 17.45 2.10 -1.53
CA ASP A 102 16.40 2.55 -0.62
C ASP A 102 15.09 1.83 -0.93
N VAL A 103 14.79 1.62 -2.21
CA VAL A 103 13.65 0.80 -2.67
C VAL A 103 13.71 -0.60 -2.07
N VAL A 104 14.83 -1.30 -2.24
CA VAL A 104 15.01 -2.66 -1.69
C VAL A 104 14.82 -2.66 -0.18
N VAL A 105 15.41 -1.71 0.55
CA VAL A 105 15.25 -1.62 2.01
C VAL A 105 13.78 -1.45 2.42
N TYR A 106 13.03 -0.55 1.78
CA TYR A 106 11.62 -0.32 2.14
C TYR A 106 10.75 -1.52 1.78
N VAL A 107 10.95 -2.10 0.61
CA VAL A 107 10.25 -3.32 0.15
C VAL A 107 10.52 -4.47 1.12
N SER A 108 11.78 -4.70 1.52
CA SER A 108 12.13 -5.74 2.51
C SER A 108 11.51 -5.48 3.88
N LEU A 109 11.51 -4.23 4.38
CA LEU A 109 10.89 -3.90 5.66
C LEU A 109 9.38 -4.14 5.65
N PHE A 110 8.71 -3.78 4.55
CA PHE A 110 7.29 -4.05 4.37
C PHE A 110 7.02 -5.55 4.34
N THR A 111 7.74 -6.31 3.51
CA THR A 111 7.59 -7.78 3.41
C THR A 111 7.88 -8.48 4.74
N LEU A 112 8.87 -8.01 5.49
CA LEU A 112 9.19 -8.54 6.81
C LEU A 112 8.04 -8.33 7.80
N GLY A 113 7.51 -7.10 7.88
CA GLY A 113 6.35 -6.80 8.73
C GLY A 113 5.13 -7.64 8.32
N HIS A 114 4.82 -7.63 7.03
CA HIS A 114 3.69 -8.37 6.45
C HIS A 114 3.75 -9.86 6.77
N SER A 115 4.87 -10.50 6.45
CA SER A 115 5.06 -11.94 6.66
C SER A 115 4.95 -12.33 8.13
N LEU A 116 5.47 -11.48 9.03
CA LEU A 116 5.44 -11.71 10.47
C LEU A 116 4.01 -11.76 11.00
N THR A 117 3.21 -10.73 10.73
CA THR A 117 1.83 -10.66 11.22
C THR A 117 0.89 -11.62 10.50
N LEU A 118 1.19 -11.94 9.23
CA LEU A 118 0.42 -12.93 8.48
C LEU A 118 0.56 -14.32 9.11
N LEU A 119 1.80 -14.75 9.31
CA LEU A 119 2.09 -16.05 9.95
C LEU A 119 1.60 -16.08 11.40
N ALA A 120 1.89 -15.04 12.18
CA ALA A 120 1.47 -14.94 13.57
C ALA A 120 -0.06 -14.97 13.71
N GLY A 121 -0.78 -14.21 12.87
CA GLY A 121 -2.23 -14.15 12.89
C GLY A 121 -2.86 -15.51 12.61
N VAL A 122 -2.42 -16.17 11.53
CA VAL A 122 -2.97 -17.48 11.13
C VAL A 122 -2.58 -18.60 12.11
N LEU A 123 -1.32 -18.67 12.56
CA LEU A 123 -0.85 -19.77 13.41
C LEU A 123 -1.34 -19.68 14.86
N TRP A 124 -1.54 -18.47 15.39
CA TRP A 124 -2.00 -18.25 16.76
C TRP A 124 -3.48 -17.85 16.86
N GLY A 125 -4.20 -17.79 15.75
CA GLY A 125 -5.61 -17.44 15.74
C GLY A 125 -5.89 -16.01 16.17
N ILE A 126 -4.94 -15.09 15.95
CA ILE A 126 -5.09 -13.68 16.34
C ILE A 126 -5.91 -13.00 15.24
N GLN A 127 -7.04 -12.43 15.62
CA GLN A 127 -7.98 -11.75 14.72
C GLN A 127 -8.25 -10.34 15.22
N ALA A 128 -8.57 -9.45 14.28
CA ALA A 128 -9.14 -8.15 14.57
C ALA A 128 -10.34 -7.92 13.64
N ASN A 129 -11.00 -6.77 13.78
CA ASN A 129 -12.06 -6.41 12.88
C ASN A 129 -11.47 -6.03 11.50
N PRO A 130 -11.86 -6.70 10.39
CA PRO A 130 -11.33 -6.43 9.04
C PRO A 130 -11.49 -4.97 8.63
N PHE A 131 -12.64 -4.35 8.93
CA PHE A 131 -12.90 -2.95 8.61
C PHE A 131 -11.93 -2.00 9.32
N VAL A 132 -11.57 -2.28 10.57
CA VAL A 132 -10.62 -1.44 11.32
C VAL A 132 -9.21 -1.57 10.73
N VAL A 133 -8.79 -2.79 10.39
CA VAL A 133 -7.47 -3.03 9.80
C VAL A 133 -7.38 -2.41 8.41
N ASP A 134 -8.39 -2.60 7.56
CA ASP A 134 -8.45 -2.02 6.22
C ASP A 134 -8.51 -0.49 6.25
N ALA A 135 -9.15 0.11 7.26
CA ALA A 135 -9.12 1.56 7.46
C ALA A 135 -7.69 2.06 7.76
N ILE A 136 -6.94 1.34 8.60
CA ILE A 136 -5.53 1.67 8.89
C ILE A 136 -4.65 1.49 7.65
N ILE A 137 -4.92 0.46 6.84
CA ILE A 137 -4.27 0.24 5.54
C ILE A 137 -4.54 1.43 4.61
N GLY A 138 -5.78 1.89 4.49
CA GLY A 138 -6.13 3.10 3.73
C GLY A 138 -5.40 4.35 4.24
N LEU A 139 -5.29 4.51 5.56
CA LEU A 139 -4.54 5.59 6.19
C LEU A 139 -3.03 5.52 5.88
N SER A 140 -2.46 4.34 5.70
CA SER A 140 -1.05 4.19 5.30
C SER A 140 -0.77 4.81 3.91
N VAL A 141 -1.73 4.71 2.99
CA VAL A 141 -1.65 5.33 1.65
C VAL A 141 -1.68 6.85 1.78
N VAL A 142 -2.58 7.38 2.61
CA VAL A 142 -2.66 8.82 2.94
C VAL A 142 -1.32 9.30 3.51
N TYR A 143 -0.79 8.58 4.51
CA TYR A 143 0.48 8.88 5.14
C TYR A 143 1.58 8.96 4.09
N LYS A 144 1.70 7.96 3.21
CA LYS A 144 2.80 7.92 2.24
C LYS A 144 2.67 8.99 1.17
N ALA A 145 1.47 9.26 0.71
CA ALA A 145 1.21 10.36 -0.22
C ALA A 145 1.55 11.72 0.39
N PHE A 146 1.19 11.95 1.66
CA PHE A 146 1.53 13.16 2.40
C PHE A 146 3.05 13.31 2.62
N ASP A 147 3.71 12.21 3.00
CA ASP A 147 5.16 12.11 3.13
C ASP A 147 5.89 12.48 1.83
N ASN A 148 5.41 11.94 0.70
CA ASN A 148 5.96 12.21 -0.63
C ASN A 148 5.87 13.68 -1.07
N MET A 149 4.93 14.44 -0.50
CA MET A 149 4.74 15.86 -0.80
C MET A 149 5.49 16.78 0.19
N ASP A 150 6.45 16.24 0.96
CA ASP A 150 7.14 16.92 2.05
C ASP A 150 6.17 17.48 3.12
N GLY A 151 4.98 16.87 3.25
CA GLY A 151 3.89 17.37 4.10
C GLY A 151 4.29 17.47 5.58
N PHE A 152 4.91 16.43 6.13
CA PHE A 152 5.34 16.41 7.52
C PHE A 152 6.31 17.56 7.83
N ARG A 153 7.33 17.73 6.98
CA ARG A 153 8.32 18.78 7.16
C ARG A 153 7.73 20.18 7.02
N ARG A 154 6.81 20.38 6.06
CA ARG A 154 6.21 21.69 5.75
C ARG A 154 5.19 22.14 6.79
N TYR A 155 4.35 21.23 7.27
CA TYR A 155 3.23 21.57 8.15
C TYR A 155 3.49 21.27 9.62
N LEU A 156 4.30 20.25 9.94
CA LEU A 156 4.60 19.85 11.32
C LEU A 156 6.03 20.17 11.77
N GLY A 157 6.91 20.57 10.85
CA GLY A 157 8.29 20.96 11.16
C GLY A 157 9.23 19.79 11.50
N PHE A 158 8.77 18.54 11.43
CA PHE A 158 9.58 17.34 11.63
C PHE A 158 9.32 16.31 10.54
N GLN A 159 10.22 15.33 10.41
CA GLN A 159 10.11 14.24 9.44
C GLN A 159 10.12 12.91 10.19
N PRO A 160 9.02 12.15 10.23
CA PRO A 160 9.02 10.83 10.83
C PRO A 160 9.96 9.87 10.07
N ASN A 161 10.48 8.87 10.78
CA ASN A 161 11.34 7.88 10.15
C ASN A 161 10.52 6.93 9.27
N THR A 162 10.64 7.10 7.95
CA THR A 162 9.91 6.33 6.94
C THR A 162 10.15 4.82 7.06
N LYS A 163 11.30 4.36 7.56
CA LYS A 163 11.58 2.92 7.72
C LYS A 163 10.67 2.28 8.74
N TYR A 164 10.48 2.94 9.89
CA TYR A 164 9.57 2.45 10.92
C TYR A 164 8.13 2.50 10.44
N ALA A 165 7.73 3.58 9.75
CA ALA A 165 6.38 3.67 9.17
C ALA A 165 6.11 2.52 8.19
N VAL A 166 7.03 2.25 7.25
CA VAL A 166 6.87 1.17 6.25
C VAL A 166 6.83 -0.21 6.91
N LEU A 167 7.64 -0.47 7.93
CA LEU A 167 7.55 -1.71 8.71
C LEU A 167 6.18 -1.84 9.38
N THR A 168 5.70 -0.78 10.03
CA THR A 168 4.38 -0.75 10.66
C THR A 168 3.24 -0.96 9.66
N PHE A 169 3.33 -0.39 8.46
CA PHE A 169 2.37 -0.65 7.40
C PHE A 169 2.40 -2.11 6.96
N GLY A 170 3.59 -2.69 6.80
CA GLY A 170 3.75 -4.13 6.57
C GLY A 170 2.98 -4.96 7.61
N LEU A 171 3.15 -4.65 8.90
CA LEU A 171 2.44 -5.34 9.99
C LEU A 171 0.91 -5.27 9.83
N PHE A 172 0.35 -4.10 9.54
CA PHE A 172 -1.11 -3.97 9.37
C PHE A 172 -1.61 -4.69 8.11
N HIS A 173 -0.87 -4.61 6.99
CA HIS A 173 -1.23 -5.33 5.77
C HIS A 173 -1.24 -6.85 5.96
N GLY A 174 -0.19 -7.39 6.58
CA GLY A 174 -0.12 -8.83 6.84
C GLY A 174 -1.19 -9.31 7.81
N PHE A 175 -1.52 -8.47 8.81
CA PHE A 175 -2.57 -8.77 9.76
C PHE A 175 -3.98 -8.71 9.15
N GLY A 176 -4.22 -7.77 8.22
CA GLY A 176 -5.48 -7.68 7.47
C GLY A 176 -5.73 -8.96 6.68
N LEU A 177 -4.73 -9.39 5.91
CA LEU A 177 -4.80 -10.66 5.19
C LEU A 177 -4.96 -11.87 6.11
N ALA A 178 -4.25 -11.92 7.25
CA ALA A 178 -4.43 -13.01 8.21
C ALA A 178 -5.86 -13.08 8.76
N THR A 179 -6.47 -11.93 9.03
CA THR A 179 -7.85 -11.86 9.51
C THR A 179 -8.80 -12.43 8.46
N THR A 180 -8.68 -11.97 7.20
CA THR A 180 -9.47 -12.48 6.08
C THR A 180 -9.25 -13.98 5.85
N LEU A 181 -8.01 -14.47 5.88
CA LEU A 181 -7.72 -15.89 5.66
C LEU A 181 -8.32 -16.80 6.73
N GLN A 182 -8.45 -16.29 7.97
CA GLN A 182 -9.04 -17.02 9.08
C GLN A 182 -10.57 -17.08 9.03
N GLU A 183 -11.23 -16.28 8.18
CA GLU A 183 -12.67 -16.45 7.89
C GLU A 183 -12.93 -17.76 7.12
N TYR A 184 -11.89 -18.32 6.48
CA TYR A 184 -11.95 -19.62 5.83
C TYR A 184 -11.51 -20.72 6.79
N THR A 185 -12.21 -21.86 6.77
CA THR A 185 -11.80 -23.05 7.52
C THR A 185 -10.54 -23.66 6.90
N LEU A 186 -9.38 -23.18 7.33
CA LEU A 186 -8.08 -23.67 6.86
C LEU A 186 -7.79 -25.06 7.44
N SER A 187 -7.40 -26.00 6.56
CA SER A 187 -6.90 -27.30 7.01
C SER A 187 -5.62 -27.14 7.83
N GLN A 188 -5.61 -27.73 9.03
CA GLN A 188 -4.42 -27.77 9.88
C GLN A 188 -3.31 -28.64 9.29
N ALA A 189 -3.68 -29.61 8.44
CA ALA A 189 -2.73 -30.46 7.75
C ALA A 189 -1.97 -29.63 6.69
N GLY A 190 -0.68 -29.40 6.93
CA GLY A 190 0.17 -28.63 6.01
C GLY A 190 0.00 -27.11 6.10
N LEU A 191 -0.71 -26.59 7.11
CA LEU A 191 -0.97 -25.15 7.27
C LEU A 191 0.32 -24.31 7.18
N LEU A 192 1.36 -24.68 7.94
CA LEU A 192 2.63 -23.96 7.92
C LEU A 192 3.27 -23.95 6.53
N THR A 193 3.33 -25.10 5.86
CA THR A 193 3.88 -25.22 4.50
C THR A 193 3.11 -24.36 3.51
N ASN A 194 1.78 -24.36 3.62
CA ASN A 194 0.89 -23.59 2.77
C ASN A 194 1.07 -22.08 2.99
N MET A 195 1.17 -21.63 4.24
CA MET A 195 1.40 -20.22 4.57
C MET A 195 2.79 -19.74 4.15
N LEU A 196 3.83 -20.56 4.33
CA LEU A 196 5.17 -20.23 3.82
C LEU A 196 5.18 -20.14 2.30
N SER A 197 4.50 -21.07 1.62
CA SER A 197 4.36 -21.08 0.17
C SER A 197 3.59 -19.84 -0.33
N PHE A 198 2.53 -19.45 0.39
CA PHE A 198 1.78 -18.23 0.13
C PHE A 198 2.66 -16.98 0.24
N ASN A 199 3.47 -16.86 1.30
CA ASN A 199 4.40 -15.74 1.48
C ASN A 199 5.44 -15.66 0.36
N VAL A 200 5.99 -16.80 -0.07
CA VAL A 200 6.90 -16.85 -1.23
C VAL A 200 6.17 -16.35 -2.49
N GLY A 201 4.91 -16.73 -2.66
CA GLY A 201 4.04 -16.20 -3.71
C GLY A 201 3.92 -14.67 -3.67
N ILE A 202 3.63 -14.09 -2.51
CA ILE A 202 3.55 -12.63 -2.32
C ILE A 202 4.87 -11.98 -2.68
N GLU A 203 6.00 -12.52 -2.20
CA GLU A 203 7.33 -11.95 -2.47
C GLU A 203 7.65 -11.95 -3.97
N LEU A 204 7.35 -13.05 -4.67
CA LEU A 204 7.48 -13.12 -6.13
C LEU A 204 6.58 -12.11 -6.83
N GLY A 205 5.30 -12.04 -6.47
CA GLY A 205 4.36 -11.06 -7.00
C GLY A 205 4.85 -9.62 -6.79
N GLN A 206 5.42 -9.34 -5.61
CA GLN A 206 5.94 -8.03 -5.26
C GLN A 206 7.17 -7.66 -6.08
N ILE A 207 8.09 -8.60 -6.34
CA ILE A 207 9.24 -8.39 -7.23
C ILE A 207 8.78 -8.05 -8.65
N PHE A 208 7.79 -8.77 -9.18
CA PHE A 208 7.26 -8.52 -10.52
C PHE A 208 6.54 -7.16 -10.61
N ALA A 209 5.65 -6.87 -9.66
CA ALA A 209 4.95 -5.59 -9.58
C ALA A 209 5.92 -4.42 -9.44
N LEU A 210 6.91 -4.56 -8.55
CA LEU A 210 7.98 -3.57 -8.34
C LEU A 210 8.76 -3.30 -9.62
N THR A 211 9.15 -4.35 -10.33
CA THR A 211 9.88 -4.23 -11.60
C THR A 211 9.05 -3.47 -12.63
N GLY A 212 7.78 -3.83 -12.79
CA GLY A 212 6.88 -3.14 -13.72
C GLY A 212 6.69 -1.65 -13.38
N VAL A 213 6.42 -1.34 -12.10
CA VAL A 213 6.22 0.04 -11.64
C VAL A 213 7.51 0.86 -11.77
N LEU A 214 8.67 0.28 -11.46
CA LEU A 214 9.97 0.96 -11.64
C LEU A 214 10.25 1.28 -13.10
N ILE A 215 9.98 0.36 -14.03
CA ILE A 215 10.14 0.59 -15.47
C ILE A 215 9.21 1.72 -15.92
N GLY A 216 7.94 1.67 -15.54
CA GLY A 216 6.96 2.71 -15.86
C GLY A 216 7.34 4.09 -15.31
N LEU A 217 7.77 4.15 -14.04
CA LEU A 217 8.25 5.38 -13.41
C LEU A 217 9.56 5.89 -14.05
N ALA A 218 10.50 5.01 -14.38
CA ALA A 218 11.74 5.37 -15.05
C ALA A 218 11.47 6.02 -16.40
N TYR A 219 10.55 5.44 -17.19
CA TYR A 219 10.09 6.03 -18.44
C TYR A 219 9.38 7.37 -18.21
N TRP A 220 8.46 7.45 -17.25
CA TRP A 220 7.70 8.66 -16.99
C TRP A 220 8.56 9.83 -16.50
N ARG A 221 9.63 9.54 -15.74
CA ARG A 221 10.62 10.52 -15.29
C ARG A 221 11.34 11.23 -16.43
N THR A 222 11.34 10.68 -17.65
CA THR A 222 11.93 11.32 -18.84
C THR A 222 11.03 12.40 -19.45
N ARG A 223 9.76 12.49 -19.04
CA ARG A 223 8.79 13.44 -19.63
C ARG A 223 8.85 14.80 -18.95
N GLU A 224 8.70 15.86 -19.75
CA GLU A 224 8.55 17.21 -19.23
C GLU A 224 7.33 17.30 -18.30
N GLY A 225 7.46 18.02 -17.19
CA GLY A 225 6.37 18.16 -16.22
C GLY A 225 6.22 16.99 -15.23
N PHE A 226 7.12 16.00 -15.20
CA PHE A 226 7.10 14.88 -14.23
C PHE A 226 6.79 15.34 -12.79
N LEU A 227 7.45 16.41 -12.31
CA LEU A 227 7.21 16.93 -10.95
C LEU A 227 5.76 17.43 -10.73
N LYS A 228 5.13 18.01 -11.75
CA LYS A 228 3.73 18.44 -11.69
C LYS A 228 2.81 17.23 -11.59
N HIS A 229 3.02 16.28 -12.48
CA HIS A 229 2.23 15.04 -12.48
C HIS A 229 2.44 14.24 -11.20
N ALA A 230 3.66 14.22 -10.67
CA ALA A 230 3.99 13.58 -9.41
C ALA A 230 3.16 14.11 -8.25
N PHE A 231 3.04 15.43 -8.16
CA PHE A 231 2.23 16.05 -7.13
C PHE A 231 0.75 15.71 -7.30
N VAL A 232 0.21 15.81 -8.52
CA VAL A 232 -1.20 15.49 -8.81
C VAL A 232 -1.50 14.03 -8.48
N THR A 233 -0.62 13.10 -8.84
CA THR A 233 -0.78 11.68 -8.53
C THR A 233 -0.73 11.41 -7.03
N ASN A 234 0.19 12.04 -6.29
CA ASN A 234 0.22 11.91 -4.82
C ASN A 234 -1.03 12.53 -4.17
N ALA A 235 -1.53 13.65 -4.68
CA ALA A 235 -2.80 14.21 -4.21
C ALA A 235 -3.98 13.25 -4.47
N ALA A 236 -4.03 12.64 -5.66
CA ALA A 236 -5.04 11.63 -5.98
C ALA A 236 -4.92 10.37 -5.10
N LEU A 237 -3.70 9.89 -4.85
CA LEU A 237 -3.43 8.78 -3.92
C LEU A 237 -3.90 9.11 -2.49
N MET A 238 -3.63 10.33 -2.03
CA MET A 238 -4.06 10.78 -0.71
C MET A 238 -5.58 10.81 -0.61
N VAL A 239 -6.27 11.32 -1.63
CA VAL A 239 -7.74 11.32 -1.65
C VAL A 239 -8.30 9.90 -1.72
N GLY A 240 -7.73 9.03 -2.57
CA GLY A 240 -8.10 7.62 -2.63
C GLY A 240 -7.92 6.91 -1.29
N GLY A 241 -6.81 7.15 -0.59
CA GLY A 241 -6.56 6.61 0.75
C GLY A 241 -7.61 7.08 1.79
N PHE A 242 -7.99 8.36 1.76
CA PHE A 242 -9.07 8.87 2.63
C PHE A 242 -10.43 8.26 2.29
N ILE A 243 -10.74 8.08 1.00
CA ILE A 243 -11.98 7.42 0.56
C ILE A 243 -12.01 5.98 1.08
N LEU A 244 -10.94 5.21 0.86
CA LEU A 244 -10.83 3.82 1.34
C LEU A 244 -10.96 3.75 2.87
N MET A 245 -10.26 4.61 3.60
CA MET A 245 -10.37 4.67 5.06
C MET A 245 -11.80 4.98 5.51
N GLY A 246 -12.42 6.02 4.94
CA GLY A 246 -13.78 6.42 5.28
C GLY A 246 -14.79 5.32 4.95
N TYR A 247 -14.62 4.64 3.83
CA TYR A 247 -15.44 3.52 3.41
C TYR A 247 -15.43 2.38 4.43
N GLN A 248 -14.25 2.01 4.91
CA GLN A 248 -14.11 0.94 5.90
C GLN A 248 -14.63 1.36 7.27
N ILE A 249 -14.43 2.61 7.69
CA ILE A 249 -15.03 3.14 8.93
C ILE A 249 -16.56 3.10 8.87
N VAL A 250 -17.16 3.50 7.76
CA VAL A 250 -18.63 3.39 7.58
C VAL A 250 -19.05 1.93 7.60
N GLY A 251 -18.33 1.04 6.90
CA GLY A 251 -18.56 -0.40 6.92
C GLY A 251 -18.53 -0.98 8.34
N PHE A 252 -17.58 -0.54 9.17
CA PHE A 252 -17.51 -0.92 10.58
C PHE A 252 -18.78 -0.55 11.33
N PHE A 253 -19.27 0.69 11.24
CA PHE A 253 -20.46 1.11 11.98
C PHE A 253 -21.76 0.50 11.45
N VAL A 254 -21.86 0.25 10.15
CA VAL A 254 -23.05 -0.35 9.53
C VAL A 254 -23.14 -1.85 9.81
N ASN A 255 -22.02 -2.56 9.88
CA ASN A 255 -21.99 -4.01 10.15
C ASN A 255 -21.78 -4.36 11.64
N ALA A 256 -21.58 -3.36 12.51
CA ALA A 256 -21.49 -3.55 13.96
C ALA A 256 -22.86 -3.59 14.66
N SER A 257 -23.97 -3.45 13.92
CA SER A 257 -25.36 -3.58 14.38
C SER A 257 -25.98 -4.90 13.95
#